data_AF-A0A0K0XVC2-F1
#
_entry.id   AF-A0A0K0XVC2-F1
#
_cell.length_a   1.000
_cell.length_b   1.000
_cell.length_c   1.000
_cell.angle_alpha   90.00
_cell.angle_beta   90.00
_cell.angle_gamma   90.00
#
_symmetry.space_group_name_H-M   'P 1'
#
loop_
_entity.id
_entity.type
_entity.pdbx_description
1 polymer ?
#
loop_
_entity_poly.entity_id
_entity_poly.type
_entity_poly.pdbx_seq_one_letter_code
_entity_poly.pdbx_strand_id
1 'polypeptide(L)'
;MTKRLEPEEQARFLAALAGLLEQARRERRTLTYLQIADALAMPGPHRIHKTTRLIELLLKQEVTAGRLPRAALAVSRARPGRPAPGFFDRARRLGLFDGQDSDAFHEGLLERLFAADRA
;
A
#
# COMPACT_ATOMS: atom_id res chain seq x y z
N MET A 1 16.03 14.74 13.99
CA MET A 1 16.21 14.95 12.53
C MET A 1 15.86 13.66 11.81
N THR A 2 14.64 13.56 11.27
CA THR A 2 14.16 12.38 10.55
C THR A 2 14.80 12.36 9.16
N LYS A 3 15.88 11.59 8.95
CA LYS A 3 16.51 11.54 7.62
C LYS A 3 15.51 10.89 6.64
N ARG A 4 14.96 11.72 5.75
CA ARG A 4 14.15 11.29 4.60
C ARG A 4 15.00 10.35 3.75
N LEU A 5 14.41 9.30 3.17
CA LEU A 5 15.13 8.43 2.24
C LEU A 5 15.66 9.26 1.07
N GLU A 6 16.90 9.01 0.66
CA GLU A 6 17.43 9.65 -0.55
C GLU A 6 16.60 9.21 -1.77
N PRO A 7 16.52 10.03 -2.84
CA PRO A 7 15.63 9.75 -3.98
C PRO A 7 15.84 8.37 -4.61
N GLU A 8 17.09 7.95 -4.76
CA GLU A 8 17.46 6.64 -5.33
C GLU A 8 17.06 5.48 -4.40
N GLU A 9 17.30 5.64 -3.09
CA GLU A 9 16.88 4.65 -2.10
C GLU A 9 15.36 4.53 -2.07
N GLN A 10 14.65 5.66 -2.13
CA GLN A 10 13.20 5.69 -2.18
C GLN A 10 12.67 4.96 -3.42
N ALA A 11 13.28 5.18 -4.60
CA ALA A 11 12.92 4.48 -5.82
C ALA A 11 13.15 2.96 -5.70
N ARG A 12 14.28 2.55 -5.12
CA ARG A 12 14.57 1.13 -4.85
C ARG A 12 13.54 0.51 -3.90
N PHE A 13 13.20 1.20 -2.82
CA PHE A 13 12.17 0.72 -1.88
C PHE A 13 10.77 0.69 -2.50
N LEU A 14 10.43 1.62 -3.39
CA LEU A 14 9.18 1.59 -4.13
C LEU A 14 9.10 0.38 -5.05
N ALA A 15 10.18 0.08 -5.79
CA ALA A 15 10.24 -1.10 -6.65
C ALA A 15 10.12 -2.40 -5.83
N ALA A 16 10.84 -2.49 -4.70
CA ALA A 16 10.76 -3.64 -3.80
C ALA A 16 9.36 -3.79 -3.17
N LEU A 17 8.72 -2.69 -2.76
CA LEU A 17 7.35 -2.70 -2.24
C LEU A 17 6.36 -3.18 -3.30
N ALA A 18 6.47 -2.69 -4.53
CA ALA A 18 5.61 -3.10 -5.63
C ALA A 18 5.72 -4.62 -5.90
N GLY A 19 6.95 -5.16 -5.92
CA GLY A 19 7.18 -6.60 -6.07
C GLY A 19 6.63 -7.42 -4.89
N LEU A 20 6.82 -6.95 -3.66
CA LEU A 20 6.29 -7.60 -2.46
C LEU A 20 4.76 -7.67 -2.49
N LEU A 21 4.08 -6.57 -2.83
CA LEU A 21 2.63 -6.52 -2.89
C LEU A 21 2.08 -7.30 -4.09
N GLU A 22 2.81 -7.37 -5.20
CA GLU A 22 2.48 -8.25 -6.32
C GLU A 22 2.50 -9.73 -5.90
N GLN A 23 3.51 -10.14 -5.13
CA GLN A 23 3.57 -11.49 -4.59
C GLN A 23 2.41 -11.77 -3.63
N ALA A 24 2.12 -10.84 -2.72
CA ALA A 24 0.98 -10.95 -1.82
C ALA A 24 -0.36 -11.04 -2.56
N ARG A 25 -0.49 -10.31 -3.69
CA ARG A 25 -1.66 -10.37 -4.58
C ARG A 25 -1.88 -11.77 -5.12
N ARG A 26 -0.83 -12.38 -5.68
CA ARG A 26 -0.83 -13.75 -6.23
C ARG A 26 -1.16 -14.81 -5.18
N GLU A 27 -0.65 -14.61 -3.97
CA GLU A 27 -0.95 -15.44 -2.80
C GLU A 27 -2.31 -15.13 -2.15
N ARG A 28 -3.08 -14.19 -2.72
CA ARG A 28 -4.40 -13.76 -2.25
C ARG A 28 -4.43 -13.36 -0.77
N ARG A 29 -3.38 -12.69 -0.30
CA ARG A 29 -3.25 -12.26 1.10
C ARG A 29 -2.96 -10.77 1.22
N THR A 30 -3.24 -10.24 2.41
CA THR A 30 -2.85 -8.89 2.82
C THR A 30 -1.62 -8.94 3.71
N LEU A 31 -0.92 -7.81 3.81
CA LEU A 31 0.27 -7.65 4.64
C LEU A 31 0.08 -6.49 5.60
N THR A 32 0.47 -6.69 6.87
CA THR A 32 0.51 -5.59 7.81
C THR A 32 1.63 -4.61 7.48
N TYR A 33 1.48 -3.33 7.83
CA TYR A 33 2.57 -2.34 7.71
C TYR A 33 3.88 -2.81 8.37
N LEU A 34 3.79 -3.57 9.46
CA LEU A 34 4.96 -4.15 10.13
C LEU A 34 5.60 -5.24 9.27
N GLN A 35 4.83 -6.19 8.76
CA GLN A 35 5.33 -7.23 7.85
C GLN A 35 5.98 -6.62 6.59
N ILE A 36 5.42 -5.54 6.06
CA ILE A 36 6.02 -4.80 4.94
C ILE A 36 7.35 -4.16 5.37
N ALA A 37 7.38 -3.47 6.50
CA ALA A 37 8.60 -2.84 7.00
C ALA A 37 9.73 -3.84 7.27
N ASP A 38 9.39 -5.05 7.74
CA ASP A 38 10.33 -6.14 7.99
C ASP A 38 10.79 -6.79 6.68
N ALA A 39 9.87 -7.11 5.76
CA ALA A 39 10.20 -7.68 4.46
C ALA A 39 11.09 -6.75 3.60
N LEU A 40 10.89 -5.44 3.72
CA LEU A 40 11.73 -4.45 3.03
C LEU A 40 13.04 -4.15 3.78
N ALA A 41 13.30 -4.75 4.94
CA ALA A 41 14.41 -4.38 5.82
C ALA A 41 14.52 -2.86 6.03
N MET A 42 13.37 -2.20 6.22
CA MET A 42 13.26 -0.74 6.24
C MET A 42 14.22 -0.16 7.28
N PRO A 43 15.09 0.81 6.94
CA PRO A 43 16.08 1.32 7.89
C PRO A 43 15.44 2.14 9.00
N GLY A 44 15.89 1.90 10.24
CA GLY A 44 15.58 2.77 11.37
C GLY A 44 16.23 4.16 11.25
N PRO A 45 15.85 5.12 12.12
CA PRO A 45 14.64 5.13 12.95
C PRO A 45 13.36 5.38 12.12
N HIS A 46 12.20 5.29 12.77
CA HIS A 46 10.87 5.56 12.18
C HIS A 46 10.47 4.67 11.00
N ARG A 47 10.85 3.39 11.05
CA ARG A 47 10.58 2.39 9.99
C ARG A 47 9.13 2.40 9.53
N ILE A 48 8.18 2.33 10.47
CA ILE A 48 6.74 2.34 10.16
C ILE A 48 6.31 3.61 9.43
N HIS A 49 6.79 4.78 9.85
CA HIS A 49 6.47 6.04 9.17
C HIS A 49 7.01 6.07 7.72
N LYS A 50 8.26 5.61 7.51
CA LYS A 50 8.85 5.49 6.17
C LYS A 50 8.04 4.51 5.31
N THR A 51 7.63 3.36 5.87
CA THR A 51 6.78 2.38 5.18
C THR A 51 5.42 2.96 4.79
N THR A 52 4.74 3.67 5.71
CA THR A 52 3.47 4.36 5.39
C THR A 52 3.65 5.34 4.23
N ARG A 53 4.73 6.13 4.25
CA ARG A 53 5.02 7.07 3.17
C ARG A 53 5.25 6.38 1.82
N LEU A 54 5.96 5.25 1.80
CA LEU A 54 6.17 4.47 0.59
C LEU A 54 4.85 3.90 0.04
N ILE A 55 3.95 3.43 0.91
CA ILE A 55 2.63 2.94 0.51
C ILE A 55 1.80 4.06 -0.12
N GLU A 56 1.79 5.27 0.47
CA GLU A 56 1.10 6.43 -0.10
C GLU A 56 1.67 6.86 -1.46
N LEU A 57 2.99 6.79 -1.62
CA LEU A 57 3.67 7.09 -2.87
C LEU A 57 3.33 6.07 -3.95
N LEU A 58 3.36 4.78 -3.62
CA LEU A 58 2.97 3.71 -4.53
C LEU A 58 1.50 3.84 -4.95
N LEU A 59 0.58 4.07 -3.99
CA LEU A 59 -0.83 4.33 -4.26
C LEU A 59 -0.99 5.47 -5.27
N LYS A 60 -0.29 6.59 -5.07
CA LYS A 60 -0.31 7.72 -6.02
C LYS A 60 0.16 7.28 -7.41
N GLN A 61 1.32 6.61 -7.49
CA GLN A 61 1.91 6.19 -8.77
C GLN A 61 0.97 5.27 -9.55
N GLU A 62 0.36 4.29 -8.89
CA GLU A 62 -0.50 3.31 -9.54
C GLU A 62 -1.81 3.94 -10.00
N VAL A 63 -2.45 4.77 -9.17
CA VAL A 63 -3.69 5.47 -9.54
C VAL A 63 -3.44 6.45 -10.69
N THR A 64 -2.37 7.23 -10.64
CA THR A 64 -2.01 8.15 -11.75
C THR A 64 -1.69 7.39 -13.04
N ALA A 65 -1.17 6.17 -12.95
CA ALA A 65 -0.93 5.30 -14.11
C ALA A 65 -2.20 4.54 -14.57
N GLY A 66 -3.38 4.80 -14.00
CA GLY A 66 -4.63 4.11 -14.33
C GLY A 66 -4.67 2.64 -13.90
N ARG A 67 -3.79 2.22 -12.97
CA ARG A 67 -3.70 0.85 -12.48
C ARG A 67 -4.50 0.67 -11.19
N LEU A 68 -4.95 -0.55 -10.94
CA LEU A 68 -5.48 -0.94 -9.64
C LEU A 68 -4.38 -0.83 -8.57
N PRO A 69 -4.60 -0.09 -7.46
CA PRO A 69 -3.55 0.16 -6.50
C PRO A 69 -3.33 -1.04 -5.58
N ARG A 70 -2.20 -1.73 -5.74
CA ARG A 70 -1.77 -2.83 -4.86
C ARG A 70 -1.51 -2.37 -3.43
N ALA A 71 -1.31 -1.06 -3.23
CA ALA A 71 -1.29 -0.44 -1.90
C ALA A 71 -2.51 -0.81 -1.02
N ALA A 72 -3.65 -1.19 -1.61
CA ALA A 72 -4.81 -1.69 -0.86
C ALA A 72 -4.57 -3.01 -0.10
N LEU A 73 -3.53 -3.78 -0.46
CA LEU A 73 -3.12 -5.00 0.23
C LEU A 73 -2.37 -4.72 1.55
N ALA A 74 -1.98 -3.46 1.79
CA ALA A 74 -1.35 -3.04 3.04
C ALA A 74 -2.42 -2.71 4.10
N VAL A 75 -2.47 -3.51 5.15
CA VAL A 75 -3.50 -3.41 6.20
C VAL A 75 -2.91 -3.05 7.56
N SER A 76 -3.71 -2.43 8.40
CA SER A 76 -3.36 -2.08 9.77
C SER A 76 -3.39 -3.31 10.66
N ARG A 77 -2.44 -3.41 11.59
CA ARG A 77 -2.52 -4.40 12.68
C ARG A 77 -3.63 -4.06 13.67
N ALA A 78 -3.94 -2.78 13.84
CA ALA A 78 -4.93 -2.30 14.82
C ALA A 78 -6.38 -2.42 14.31
N ARG A 79 -6.57 -2.69 13.02
CA ARG A 79 -7.88 -2.87 12.39
C ARG A 79 -7.81 -4.12 11.51
N PRO A 80 -8.31 -5.28 11.98
CA PRO A 80 -8.19 -6.54 11.27
C PRO A 80 -8.65 -6.39 9.82
N GLY A 81 -7.76 -6.71 8.87
CA GLY A 81 -8.07 -6.72 7.44
C GLY A 81 -8.22 -5.34 6.77
N ARG A 82 -8.07 -4.21 7.47
CA ARG A 82 -8.34 -2.88 6.91
C ARG A 82 -7.11 -1.98 6.82
N PRO A 83 -6.94 -1.17 5.76
CA PRO A 83 -5.90 -0.15 5.68
C PRO A 83 -5.98 0.89 6.80
N ALA A 84 -4.89 1.61 7.05
CA ALA A 84 -4.90 2.75 7.97
C ALA A 84 -5.71 3.93 7.37
N PRO A 85 -6.27 4.84 8.21
CA PRO A 85 -7.03 6.02 7.74
C PRO A 85 -6.34 6.82 6.62
N GLY A 86 -5.02 7.00 6.70
CA GLY A 86 -4.24 7.74 5.71
C GLY A 86 -4.33 7.17 4.29
N PHE A 87 -4.58 5.87 4.13
CA PHE A 87 -4.86 5.25 2.83
C PHE A 87 -6.15 5.81 2.22
N PHE A 88 -7.24 5.84 2.98
CA PHE A 88 -8.54 6.35 2.52
C PHE A 88 -8.49 7.85 2.24
N ASP A 89 -7.83 8.63 3.10
CA ASP A 89 -7.63 10.06 2.85
C ASP A 89 -6.83 10.32 1.57
N ARG A 90 -5.84 9.46 1.28
CA ARG A 90 -5.05 9.54 0.05
C ARG A 90 -5.85 9.11 -1.16
N ALA A 91 -6.60 8.01 -1.08
CA ALA A 91 -7.49 7.53 -2.14
C ALA A 91 -8.54 8.59 -2.50
N ARG A 92 -9.14 9.25 -1.51
CA ARG A 92 -10.09 10.35 -1.71
C ARG A 92 -9.47 11.54 -2.42
N ARG A 93 -8.27 11.96 -2.00
CA ARG A 93 -7.52 13.05 -2.67
C ARG A 93 -7.11 12.73 -4.11
N LEU A 94 -7.05 11.44 -4.46
CA LEU A 94 -6.75 10.96 -5.81
C LEU A 94 -8.00 10.73 -6.65
N GLY A 95 -9.21 11.00 -6.12
CA GLY A 95 -10.48 10.77 -6.81
C GLY A 95 -10.88 9.30 -6.92
N LEU A 96 -10.20 8.40 -6.20
CA LEU A 96 -10.47 6.95 -6.24
C LEU A 96 -11.60 6.56 -5.28
N PHE A 97 -11.77 7.31 -4.19
CA PHE A 97 -12.74 7.04 -3.13
C PHE A 97 -13.59 8.29 -2.85
N ASP A 98 -14.90 8.13 -2.73
CA ASP A 98 -15.84 9.24 -2.52
C ASP A 98 -16.00 9.66 -1.05
N GLY A 99 -15.52 8.83 -0.11
CA GLY A 99 -15.62 9.09 1.32
C GLY A 99 -16.82 8.47 2.01
N GLN A 100 -17.66 7.70 1.30
CA GLN A 100 -18.89 7.12 1.85
C GLN A 100 -18.60 5.78 2.55
N ASP A 101 -18.58 4.70 1.79
CA ASP A 101 -18.42 3.35 2.32
C ASP A 101 -16.98 2.87 2.13
N SER A 102 -16.16 3.14 3.15
CA SER A 102 -14.76 2.73 3.17
C SER A 102 -14.56 1.20 3.24
N ASP A 103 -15.58 0.44 3.69
CA ASP A 103 -15.52 -1.02 3.74
C ASP A 103 -15.80 -1.59 2.35
N ALA A 104 -16.94 -1.25 1.75
CA ALA A 104 -17.29 -1.69 0.39
C ALA A 104 -16.24 -1.25 -0.65
N PHE A 105 -15.68 -0.05 -0.49
CA PHE A 105 -14.59 0.43 -1.34
C PHE A 105 -13.34 -0.46 -1.24
N HIS A 106 -12.93 -0.83 -0.03
CA HIS A 106 -11.72 -1.64 0.17
C HIS A 106 -11.94 -3.09 -0.26
N GLU A 107 -13.10 -3.68 0.06
CA GLU A 107 -13.48 -5.01 -0.37
C GLU A 107 -13.50 -5.12 -1.90
N GLY A 108 -14.17 -4.19 -2.60
CA GLY A 108 -14.19 -4.19 -4.06
C GLY A 108 -12.81 -4.03 -4.71
N LEU A 109 -11.88 -3.31 -4.07
CA LEU A 109 -10.49 -3.27 -4.51
C LEU A 109 -9.79 -4.63 -4.36
N LEU A 110 -9.96 -5.30 -3.21
CA LEU A 110 -9.39 -6.63 -2.97
C LEU A 110 -9.91 -7.65 -3.97
N GLU A 111 -11.22 -7.67 -4.22
CA GLU A 111 -11.85 -8.57 -5.19
C GLU A 111 -11.23 -8.42 -6.58
N ARG A 112 -11.11 -7.18 -7.07
CA ARG A 112 -10.53 -6.88 -8.39
C ARG A 112 -9.05 -7.24 -8.46
N LEU A 113 -8.29 -6.96 -7.40
CA LEU A 113 -6.86 -7.30 -7.32
C LEU A 113 -6.63 -8.82 -7.35
N PHE A 114 -7.49 -9.59 -6.69
CA PHE A 114 -7.38 -11.05 -6.64
C PHE A 114 -8.05 -11.77 -7.81
N ALA A 115 -8.94 -11.11 -8.56
CA ALA A 115 -9.56 -11.67 -9.76
C ALA A 115 -8.61 -11.67 -10.97
N ALA A 116 -7.65 -10.73 -11.01
CA ALA A 116 -6.74 -10.55 -12.14
C ALA A 116 -5.77 -11.72 -12.40
N ASP A 117 -5.67 -12.70 -11.50
CA ASP A 117 -4.85 -13.92 -11.67
C ASP A 117 -5.61 -15.10 -12.30
N ARG A 118 -6.87 -14.93 -12.70
CA ARG A 118 -7.66 -15.99 -13.38
C ARG A 118 -7.51 -16.03 -14.90
N ALA A 119 -6.56 -15.29 -15.47
CA ALA A 119 -6.32 -15.21 -16.91
C ALA A 119 -5.04 -15.96 -17.30
#